data_AF-A0A6L3VC88-F1
#
_entry.id   AF-A0A6L3VC88-F1
#
_cell.length_a   1.000
_cell.length_b   1.000
_cell.length_c   1.000
_cell.angle_alpha   90.00
_cell.angle_beta   90.00
_cell.angle_gamma   90.00
#
_symmetry.space_group_name_H-M   'P 1'
#
loop_
_entity.id
_entity.type
_entity.pdbx_description
1 polymer ?
#
loop_
_entity_poly.entity_id
_entity_poly.type
_entity_poly.pdbx_seq_one_letter_code
_entity_poly.pdbx_strand_id
1 'polypeptide(L)' 'MKWGTFFATAIIIMVIIYLQWPQLKKKPKRDISAFIGLLLIGLFLSMFDLLYIGGPAKWIEHVLKPIAVFMEK' A
#
# COMPACT_ATOMS: atom_id res chain seq x y z
N MET A 1 7.82 12.03 -0.30
CA MET A 1 6.57 11.46 0.24
C MET A 1 5.66 12.59 0.65
N LYS A 2 4.51 12.74 0.00
CA LYS A 2 3.48 13.67 0.47
C LYS A 2 2.81 13.02 1.68
N TRP A 3 3.37 13.22 2.87
CA TRP A 3 2.86 12.68 4.13
C TRP A 3 1.37 12.99 4.33
N GLY A 4 0.89 14.14 3.84
CA GLY A 4 -0.53 14.51 3.87
C GLY A 4 -1.47 13.51 3.18
N THR A 5 -1.11 12.98 2.01
CA THR A 5 -1.90 11.94 1.31
C THR A 5 -1.93 10.63 2.08
N PHE A 6 -0.82 10.24 2.71
CA PHE A 6 -0.77 9.04 3.54
C PHE A 6 -1.68 9.17 4.77
N PHE A 7 -1.59 10.30 5.49
CA PHE A 7 -2.45 10.56 6.65
C PHE A 7 -3.94 10.64 6.25
N ALA A 8 -4.27 11.24 5.10
CA ALA A 8 -5.63 11.26 4.58
C ALA A 8 -6.16 9.85 4.30
N THR A 9 -5.37 9.00 3.62
CA THR A 9 -5.75 7.61 3.36
C THR A 9 -5.89 6.81 4.65
N ALA A 10 -5.00 7.01 5.62
CA ALA A 10 -5.08 6.34 6.92
C ALA A 10 -6.37 6.71 7.68
N ILE A 11 -6.77 7.97 7.66
CA ILE A 11 -8.04 8.42 8.26
C ILE A 11 -9.23 7.75 7.55
N ILE A 12 -9.24 7.70 6.22
CA ILE A 12 -10.29 7.03 5.44
C ILE A 12 -10.39 5.55 5.83
N ILE A 13 -9.26 4.84 5.92
CA ILE A 13 -9.22 3.44 6.34
C ILE A 13 -9.75 3.28 7.76
N MET A 14 -9.41 4.18 8.68
CA MET A 14 -9.87 4.14 10.06
C MET A 14 -11.40 4.33 10.16
N VAL A 15 -11.97 5.24 9.36
CA VAL A 15 -13.42 5.45 9.23
C VAL A 15 -14.11 4.21 8.65
N ILE A 16 -13.54 3.63 7.59
CA ILE A 16 -14.06 2.40 6.97
C ILE A 16 -14.10 1.25 7.97
N ILE A 17 -13.02 1.06 8.74
CA ILE A 17 -12.95 0.04 9.79
C ILE A 17 -14.02 0.33 10.85
N TYR A 18 -14.13 1.57 11.34
CA TYR A 18 -15.09 1.94 12.38
C TYR A 18 -16.54 1.66 11.96
N LEU A 19 -16.91 2.05 10.73
CA LEU A 19 -18.26 1.83 10.19
C LEU A 19 -18.56 0.36 9.92
N GLN A 20 -17.59 -0.42 9.44
CA GLN A 20 -17.80 -1.83 9.11
C GLN A 20 -17.57 -2.78 10.30
N TRP A 21 -16.91 -2.33 11.37
CA TRP A 21 -16.65 -3.11 12.59
C TRP A 21 -17.86 -3.88 13.14
N PRO A 22 -19.05 -3.25 13.33
CA PRO A 22 -20.22 -3.97 13.83
C PRO A 22 -20.73 -5.06 12.87
N GLN A 23 -20.51 -4.92 11.57
CA GLN A 23 -20.90 -5.90 10.57
C GLN A 23 -19.86 -7.02 10.44
N LEU A 24 -18.57 -6.68 10.54
CA LEU A 24 -17.46 -7.63 10.50
C LEU A 24 -17.47 -8.60 11.68
N LYS A 25 -17.87 -8.15 12.88
CA LYS A 25 -18.04 -9.03 14.05
C LYS A 25 -19.06 -10.16 13.85
N LYS A 26 -20.00 -10.01 12.91
CA LYS A 26 -21.02 -11.02 12.60
C LYS A 26 -20.56 -12.00 11.53
N LYS A 27 -19.43 -11.75 10.87
CA LYS A 27 -18.92 -12.55 9.76
C LYS A 27 -17.85 -13.57 10.20
N PRO A 28 -17.62 -14.62 9.40
CA PRO A 28 -16.53 -15.57 9.65
C PRO A 28 -15.16 -14.88 9.72
N LYS A 29 -14.25 -15.41 10.55
CA LYS A 29 -12.89 -14.85 10.73
C LYS A 29 -12.09 -14.71 9.42
N ARG A 30 -12.39 -15.55 8.42
CA ARG A 30 -11.79 -15.50 7.08
C ARG A 30 -12.10 -14.20 6.35
N ASP A 31 -13.34 -13.73 6.44
CA ASP A 31 -13.79 -12.51 5.76
C ASP A 31 -13.16 -11.26 6.40
N ILE A 32 -12.99 -11.29 7.73
CA ILE A 32 -12.28 -10.25 8.48
C ILE A 32 -10.81 -10.20 8.03
N SER A 33 -10.14 -11.34 7.90
CA SER A 33 -8.74 -11.39 7.44
C SER A 33 -8.59 -10.89 6.01
N ALA A 34 -9.51 -11.24 5.11
CA ALA A 34 -9.49 -10.76 3.72
C ALA A 34 -9.70 -9.24 3.65
N PHE A 35 -10.64 -8.71 4.44
CA PHE A 35 -10.91 -7.30 4.52
C PHE A 35 -9.73 -6.49 5.07
N ILE A 36 -9.13 -6.94 6.17
CA ILE A 36 -7.92 -6.32 6.74
C ILE A 36 -6.77 -6.39 5.74
N GLY A 37 -6.60 -7.53 5.05
CA GLY A 37 -5.58 -7.69 4.01
C GLY A 37 -5.72 -6.66 2.88
N LEU A 38 -6.95 -6.46 2.37
CA LEU A 38 -7.25 -5.45 1.36
C LEU A 38 -6.93 -4.02 1.84
N LEU A 39 -7.26 -3.68 3.09
CA LEU A 39 -6.95 -2.37 3.66
C LEU A 39 -5.45 -2.15 3.84
N LEU A 40 -4.71 -3.16 4.28
CA LEU A 40 -3.25 -3.09 4.42
C LEU A 40 -2.57 -2.94 3.06
N ILE A 41 -3.05 -3.64 2.03
CA ILE A 41 -2.55 -3.48 0.66
C ILE A 41 -2.83 -2.07 0.15
N GLY A 42 -4.04 -1.53 0.39
CA GLY A 42 -4.38 -0.15 0.02
C GLY A 42 -3.54 0.90 0.76
N LEU A 43 -3.27 0.70 2.05
CA LEU A 43 -2.40 1.57 2.84
C LEU A 43 -0.96 1.52 2.33
N PHE A 44 -0.46 0.31 2.05
CA PHE A 44 0.87 0.09 1.49
C PHE A 44 1.01 0.75 0.13
N LEU A 45 0.04 0.54 -0.77
CA LEU A 45 -0.02 1.19 -2.09
C LEU A 45 -0.08 2.72 -1.98
N SER A 46 -0.77 3.26 -0.97
CA SER A 46 -0.83 4.71 -0.72
C SER A 46 0.52 5.31 -0.30
N MET A 47 1.49 4.50 0.14
CA MET A 47 2.86 4.98 0.37
C MET A 47 3.63 5.17 -0.94
N PHE A 48 3.22 4.47 -2.01
CA PHE A 48 3.76 4.66 -3.35
C PHE A 48 3.00 5.79 -4.03
N ASP A 49 3.71 6.82 -4.44
CA ASP A 49 3.15 7.95 -5.17
C ASP A 49 2.87 7.49 -6.61
N LEU A 50 1.84 6.66 -6.84
CA LEU A 50 1.59 5.95 -8.11
C LEU A 50 1.58 6.85 -9.36
N LEU A 51 1.22 8.13 -9.19
CA LEU A 51 1.24 9.16 -10.23
C LEU A 51 2.62 9.81 -10.45
N TYR A 52 3.48 9.83 -9.41
CA TYR A 52 4.84 10.39 -9.42
C TYR A 52 5.94 9.33 -9.28
N ILE A 53 5.57 8.06 -9.43
CA ILE A 53 6.47 7.03 -9.88
C ILE A 53 7.04 7.56 -11.19
N GLY A 54 8.23 8.16 -11.15
CA GLY A 54 8.92 8.56 -12.37
C GLY A 54 8.91 7.36 -13.29
N GLY A 55 8.52 7.59 -14.55
CA GLY A 55 8.15 6.54 -15.49
C GLY A 55 9.17 5.40 -15.56
N PRO A 56 8.84 4.27 -16.21
CA PRO A 56 9.60 3.01 -16.18
C PRO A 56 11.14 3.11 -16.25
N ALA A 57 11.69 4.17 -16.87
CA ALA A 57 13.10 4.55 -16.81
C ALA A 57 13.70 4.69 -15.39
N LYS A 58 12.97 5.23 -14.40
CA LYS A 58 13.47 5.36 -13.03
C LYS A 58 13.51 4.01 -12.31
N TRP A 59 12.52 3.14 -12.51
CA TRP A 59 12.55 1.78 -11.96
C TRP A 59 13.75 0.98 -12.43
N ILE A 60 14.07 1.11 -13.71
CA ILE A 60 15.27 0.52 -14.31
C ILE A 60 16.49 0.99 -13.52
N GLU A 61 16.65 2.29 -13.30
CA GLU A 61 17.83 2.81 -12.60
C GLU A 61 17.91 2.44 -11.11
N HIS A 62 16.80 2.11 -10.45
CA HIS A 62 16.78 1.84 -9.00
C HIS A 62 16.93 0.35 -8.72
N VAL A 63 16.41 -0.50 -9.60
CA VAL A 63 16.42 -1.96 -9.48
C VAL A 63 17.59 -2.57 -10.27
N LEU A 64 17.88 -2.10 -11.49
CA LEU A 64 19.00 -2.64 -12.28
C LEU A 64 20.36 -2.14 -11.83
N LYS A 65 20.49 -0.96 -11.24
CA LYS A 65 21.80 -0.44 -10.79
C LYS A 65 22.46 -1.30 -9.71
N PRO A 66 21.77 -1.78 -8.65
CA PRO A 66 22.37 -2.74 -7.73
C PRO A 66 22.58 -4.13 -8.35
N ILE A 67 21.76 -4.55 -9.31
CA ILE A 67 21.93 -5.84 -10.03
C ILE A 67 23.11 -5.80 -11.01
N ALA A 68 23.33 -4.66 -11.68
CA ALA A 68 24.44 -4.44 -12.62
C ALA A 68 25.79 -4.49 -11.91
N VAL A 69 25.90 -3.89 -10.72
CA VAL A 69 27.09 -3.99 -9.86
C VAL A 69 27.37 -5.45 -9.45
N PHE A 70 26.34 -6.29 -9.38
CA PHE A 70 26.48 -7.71 -9.07
C PHE A 70 26.84 -8.56 -10.31
N MET A 71 26.55 -8.08 -11.52
CA MET A 71 26.89 -8.74 -12.80
C MET A 71 28.25 -8.33 -13.35
N GLU A 72 28.82 -7.22 -12.87
CA GLU A 72 30.16 -6.74 -13.25
C GLU A 72 31.29 -7.42 -12.45
N LYS A 73 31.01 -8.58 -11.84
CA LYS A 73 31.94 -9.43 -11.11
C LYS A 73 31.73 -10.89 -11.47
#